data_AF-A0A6P6TE55-F1
#
_entry.id   AF-A0A6P6TE55-F1
#
_cell.length_a   1.000
_cell.length_b   1.000
_cell.length_c   1.000
_cell.angle_alpha   90.00
_cell.angle_beta   90.00
_cell.angle_gamma   90.00
#
_symmetry.space_group_name_H-M   'P 1'
#
loop_
_entity.id
_entity.type
_entity.pdbx_description
1 polymer ?
#
loop_
_entity_poly.entity_id
_entity_poly.type
_entity_poly.pdbx_seq_one_letter_code
_entity_poly.pdbx_strand_id
1 'polypeptide(L)'
;MAPAKQKTAKVSRNPDLTRGVGKFSRSKMYHKRGLWAIKAKNGGTFPSHEKKPEEPAPAAVKPVKFYPADDVKKPLANKRKPKPTKLRASITPGTVLIILAGRFKGKRVVFLKQLSSGLLLVTG
;
A
#
# COMPACT_ATOMS: atom_id res chain seq x y z
N MET A 1 -16.80 -27.03 -18.26
CA MET A 1 -16.57 -26.20 -17.06
C MET A 1 -16.47 -24.74 -17.50
N ALA A 2 -17.41 -23.87 -17.12
CA ALA A 2 -17.33 -22.46 -17.47
C ALA A 2 -16.15 -21.79 -16.72
N PRO A 3 -15.32 -20.97 -17.39
CA PRO A 3 -14.19 -20.30 -16.73
C PRO A 3 -14.71 -19.33 -15.67
N ALA A 4 -14.12 -19.39 -14.48
CA ALA A 4 -14.46 -18.48 -13.38
C ALA A 4 -14.28 -17.03 -13.83
N LYS A 5 -15.36 -16.23 -13.79
CA LYS A 5 -15.32 -14.80 -14.09
C LYS A 5 -14.23 -14.12 -13.26
N GLN A 6 -13.21 -13.60 -13.93
CA GLN A 6 -12.15 -12.81 -13.30
C GLN A 6 -12.79 -11.64 -12.54
N LYS A 7 -12.65 -11.60 -11.22
CA LYS A 7 -13.14 -10.50 -10.39
C LYS A 7 -12.28 -9.27 -10.66
N THR A 8 -12.76 -8.34 -11.48
CA THR A 8 -12.15 -7.02 -11.61
C THR A 8 -12.01 -6.35 -10.24
N ALA A 9 -10.83 -5.83 -9.94
CA ALA A 9 -10.53 -5.18 -8.67
C ALA A 9 -11.52 -4.02 -8.43
N LYS A 10 -12.14 -3.98 -7.24
CA LYS A 10 -13.06 -2.91 -6.86
C LYS A 10 -12.27 -1.61 -6.62
N VAL A 11 -12.30 -0.70 -7.59
CA VAL A 11 -11.80 0.68 -7.43
C VAL A 11 -12.79 1.50 -6.57
N SER A 12 -12.27 2.46 -5.80
CA SER A 12 -13.12 3.39 -5.03
C SER A 12 -14.07 4.15 -5.94
N ARG A 13 -15.38 4.12 -5.65
CA ARG A 13 -16.39 4.94 -6.33
C ARG A 13 -16.36 6.42 -5.92
N ASN A 14 -15.48 6.79 -4.98
CA ASN A 14 -15.21 8.17 -4.57
C ASN A 14 -13.78 8.54 -5.00
N PRO A 15 -13.60 9.39 -6.03
CA PRO A 15 -12.28 9.92 -6.36
C PRO A 15 -11.82 10.89 -5.28
N ASP A 16 -10.51 11.03 -5.12
CA ASP A 16 -9.93 12.00 -4.19
C ASP A 16 -10.08 13.43 -4.74
N LEU A 17 -10.48 14.38 -3.88
CA LEU A 17 -10.41 15.81 -4.18
C LEU A 17 -8.99 16.31 -3.91
N THR A 18 -8.47 15.95 -2.74
CA THR A 18 -7.08 16.11 -2.33
C THR A 18 -6.66 14.85 -1.58
N ARG A 19 -5.36 14.69 -1.33
CA ARG A 19 -4.84 13.49 -0.67
C ARG A 19 -5.51 13.28 0.69
N GLY A 20 -6.27 12.19 0.82
CA GLY A 20 -6.95 11.81 2.06
C GLY A 20 -8.36 12.38 2.22
N VAL A 21 -8.84 13.21 1.29
CA VAL A 21 -10.19 13.77 1.29
C VAL A 21 -10.91 13.38 0.00
N GLY A 22 -11.97 12.58 0.13
CA GLY A 22 -12.80 12.17 -1.01
C GLY A 22 -13.70 13.29 -1.52
N LYS A 23 -13.98 13.31 -2.82
CA LYS A 23 -14.83 14.32 -3.49
C LYS A 23 -16.28 14.33 -3.02
N PHE A 24 -16.84 13.14 -2.71
CA PHE A 24 -18.22 13.00 -2.27
C PHE A 24 -18.35 12.79 -0.76
N SER A 25 -19.40 13.38 -0.18
CA SER A 25 -19.76 13.21 1.23
C SER A 25 -20.26 11.78 1.54
N ARG A 26 -20.37 11.46 2.83
CA ARG A 26 -20.84 10.15 3.32
C ARG A 26 -22.26 9.81 2.85
N SER A 27 -23.19 10.77 2.85
CA SER A 27 -24.57 10.57 2.41
C SER A 27 -24.66 10.29 0.90
N LYS A 28 -23.96 11.07 0.07
CA LYS A 28 -23.91 10.83 -1.38
C LYS A 28 -23.28 9.48 -1.70
N MET A 29 -22.23 9.08 -0.97
CA MET A 29 -21.62 7.76 -1.12
C MET A 29 -22.52 6.61 -0.65
N TYR A 30 -23.35 6.82 0.38
CA TYR A 30 -24.32 5.85 0.86
C TYR A 30 -25.33 5.48 -0.24
N HIS A 31 -25.86 6.48 -0.95
CA HIS A 31 -26.74 6.27 -2.09
C HIS A 31 -26.02 5.65 -3.30
N LYS A 32 -24.86 6.20 -3.68
CA LYS A 32 -24.07 5.75 -4.85
C LYS A 32 -23.53 4.32 -4.70
N ARG A 33 -23.25 3.87 -3.47
CA ARG A 33 -22.84 2.48 -3.21
C ARG A 33 -24.01 1.48 -3.20
N GLY A 34 -25.25 1.97 -3.18
CA GLY A 34 -26.43 1.13 -3.01
C GLY A 34 -26.55 0.54 -1.59
N LEU A 35 -25.84 1.13 -0.62
CA LEU A 35 -25.87 0.66 0.78
C LEU A 35 -27.27 0.77 1.37
N TRP A 36 -28.02 1.81 0.98
CA TRP A 36 -29.43 1.98 1.34
C TRP A 36 -30.29 0.80 0.90
N ALA A 37 -30.11 0.30 -0.33
CA ALA A 37 -30.89 -0.80 -0.87
C ALA A 37 -30.52 -2.13 -0.21
N ILE A 38 -29.23 -2.33 0.09
CA ILE A 38 -28.77 -3.51 0.85
C ILE A 38 -29.35 -3.48 2.27
N LYS A 39 -29.32 -2.32 2.93
CA LYS A 39 -29.88 -2.14 4.27
C LYS A 39 -31.39 -2.38 4.28
N ALA A 40 -32.11 -1.88 3.28
CA ALA A 40 -33.55 -2.10 3.14
C ALA A 40 -33.89 -3.59 2.92
N LYS A 41 -33.11 -4.29 2.09
CA LYS A 41 -33.28 -5.75 1.86
C LYS A 41 -33.00 -6.59 3.10
N ASN A 42 -32.17 -6.09 4.01
CA ASN A 42 -31.74 -6.81 5.20
C ASN A 42 -32.44 -6.28 6.47
N GLY A 43 -33.69 -5.84 6.36
CA GLY A 43 -34.52 -5.47 7.50
C GLY A 43 -34.02 -4.25 8.28
N GLY A 44 -33.28 -3.35 7.63
CA GLY A 44 -32.70 -2.17 8.28
C GLY A 44 -31.30 -2.40 8.85
N THR A 45 -30.70 -3.59 8.70
CA THR A 45 -29.37 -3.91 9.22
C THR A 45 -28.39 -4.21 8.09
N PHE A 46 -27.10 -3.92 8.27
CA PHE A 46 -26.10 -4.34 7.30
C PHE A 46 -25.75 -5.82 7.50
N PRO A 47 -25.53 -6.60 6.42
CA PRO A 47 -25.08 -7.98 6.56
C PRO A 47 -23.73 -8.03 7.27
N SER A 48 -23.71 -8.67 8.44
CA SER A 48 -22.47 -8.99 9.17
C SER A 48 -21.96 -10.34 8.70
N HIS A 49 -20.64 -10.53 8.68
CA HIS A 49 -20.07 -11.87 8.58
C HIS A 49 -19.76 -12.31 10.01
N GLU A 50 -20.33 -13.43 10.43
CA GLU A 50 -19.97 -14.06 11.70
C GLU A 50 -18.46 -14.35 11.67
N LYS A 51 -17.80 -14.03 12.79
CA LYS A 51 -16.37 -14.31 12.94
C LYS A 51 -16.21 -15.82 12.79
N LYS A 52 -15.49 -16.26 11.75
CA LYS A 52 -15.22 -17.69 11.54
C LYS A 52 -14.70 -18.26 12.87
N PRO A 53 -15.30 -19.34 13.41
CA PRO A 53 -14.79 -19.98 14.61
C PRO A 53 -13.30 -20.22 14.43
N GLU A 54 -12.49 -19.79 15.39
CA GLU A 54 -11.07 -20.14 15.42
C GLU A 54 -11.00 -21.67 15.44
N GLU A 55 -10.54 -22.26 14.33
CA GLU A 55 -10.17 -23.67 14.28
C GLU A 55 -9.16 -23.91 15.41
N PRO A 56 -9.32 -24.98 16.21
CA PRO A 56 -8.49 -25.21 17.39
C PRO A 56 -7.02 -25.16 16.98
N ALA A 57 -6.24 -24.37 17.72
CA ALA A 57 -4.84 -24.09 17.46
C ALA A 57 -4.08 -25.36 17.03
N PRO A 58 -3.22 -25.30 15.99
CA PRO A 58 -2.40 -26.44 15.60
C PRO A 58 -1.60 -26.93 16.82
N ALA A 59 -1.50 -28.26 16.94
CA ALA A 59 -0.91 -29.01 18.03
C ALA A 59 0.18 -28.26 18.81
N ALA A 60 0.01 -28.23 20.14
CA ALA A 60 0.88 -27.60 21.12
C ALA A 60 2.36 -27.59 20.70
N VAL A 61 2.86 -26.40 20.37
CA VAL A 61 4.29 -26.16 20.19
C VAL A 61 4.99 -26.56 21.49
N LYS A 62 5.87 -27.57 21.43
CA LYS A 62 6.64 -28.02 22.60
C LYS A 62 7.31 -26.80 23.25
N PRO A 63 7.22 -26.62 24.59
CA PRO A 63 7.80 -25.46 25.24
C PRO A 63 9.31 -25.43 25.00
N VAL A 64 9.84 -24.23 24.78
CA VAL A 64 11.27 -24.02 24.57
C VAL A 64 12.01 -24.47 25.83
N LYS A 65 13.05 -25.29 25.68
CA LYS A 65 13.81 -25.86 26.81
C LYS A 65 14.54 -24.80 27.66
N PHE A 66 14.81 -23.64 27.08
CA PHE A 66 15.59 -22.57 27.70
C PHE A 66 14.76 -21.27 27.73
N TYR A 67 14.68 -20.67 28.92
CA TYR A 67 14.06 -19.37 29.14
C TYR A 67 15.17 -18.37 29.50
N PRO A 68 15.24 -17.20 28.83
CA PRO A 68 16.16 -16.15 29.23
C PRO A 68 15.78 -15.60 30.63
N ALA A 69 16.78 -15.11 31.38
CA ALA A 69 16.55 -14.52 32.70
C ALA A 69 15.83 -13.16 32.63
N ASP A 70 16.03 -12.43 31.52
CA ASP A 70 15.42 -11.12 31.27
C ASP A 70 14.50 -11.16 30.04
N ASP A 71 13.34 -10.50 30.15
CA ASP A 71 12.42 -10.34 29.04
C ASP A 71 12.88 -9.22 28.09
N VAL A 72 13.12 -9.56 26.82
CA VAL A 72 13.38 -8.56 25.78
C VAL A 72 12.06 -7.92 25.36
N LYS A 73 11.91 -6.62 25.64
CA LYS A 73 10.73 -5.85 25.23
C LYS A 73 10.55 -5.89 23.71
N LYS A 74 9.36 -6.30 23.27
CA LYS A 74 9.00 -6.28 21.84
C LYS A 74 9.06 -4.83 21.31
N PRO A 75 9.70 -4.60 20.16
CA PRO A 75 9.71 -3.27 19.55
C PRO A 75 8.27 -2.84 19.20
N LEU A 76 8.00 -1.54 19.35
CA LEU A 76 6.70 -0.97 19.01
C LEU A 76 6.42 -1.13 17.50
N ALA A 77 5.17 -1.37 17.15
CA ALA A 77 4.76 -1.53 15.75
C ALA A 77 4.98 -0.24 14.95
N ASN A 78 5.99 -0.23 14.09
CA ASN A 78 6.29 0.88 13.20
C ASN A 78 5.53 0.74 11.88
N LYS A 79 4.71 1.74 11.53
CA LYS A 79 3.94 1.78 10.27
C LYS A 79 4.72 2.40 9.10
N ARG A 80 5.96 2.86 9.32
CA ARG A 80 6.78 3.49 8.27
C ARG A 80 7.26 2.41 7.29
N LYS A 81 6.88 2.57 6.02
CA LYS A 81 7.40 1.77 4.89
C LYS A 81 8.39 2.61 4.09
N PRO A 82 9.50 2.03 3.61
CA PRO A 82 10.40 2.71 2.67
C PRO A 82 9.60 3.08 1.42
N LYS A 83 9.69 4.34 0.99
CA LYS A 83 9.03 4.85 -0.21
C LYS A 83 10.10 5.16 -1.25
N PRO A 84 9.83 4.89 -2.54
CA PRO A 84 10.73 5.34 -3.60
C PRO A 84 10.86 6.86 -3.54
N THR A 85 12.06 7.36 -3.85
CA THR A 85 12.35 8.78 -3.92
C THR A 85 11.51 9.43 -5.02
N LYS A 86 10.98 10.62 -4.75
CA LYS A 86 10.25 11.38 -5.77
C LYS A 86 11.25 12.16 -6.62
N LEU A 87 11.09 12.13 -7.93
CA LEU A 87 11.89 12.96 -8.83
C LEU A 87 11.45 14.42 -8.74
N ARG A 88 12.41 15.32 -8.97
CA ARG A 88 12.15 16.73 -9.23
C ARG A 88 11.62 16.88 -10.65
N ALA A 89 10.74 17.85 -10.90
CA ALA A 89 10.12 18.07 -12.20
C ALA A 89 11.15 18.35 -13.33
N SER A 90 12.31 18.91 -12.99
CA SER A 90 13.38 19.20 -13.95
C SER A 90 14.18 17.97 -14.39
N ILE A 91 14.01 16.81 -13.74
CA ILE A 91 14.74 15.59 -14.05
C ILE A 91 13.83 14.73 -14.93
N THR A 92 13.86 15.01 -16.24
CA THR A 92 13.14 14.26 -17.26
C THR A 92 14.12 13.37 -18.04
N PRO A 93 13.70 12.22 -18.57
CA PRO A 93 14.54 11.41 -19.45
C PRO A 93 15.17 12.27 -20.57
N GLY A 94 16.48 12.18 -20.74
CA GLY A 94 17.27 13.01 -21.66
C GLY A 94 17.89 14.26 -21.04
N THR A 95 17.52 14.65 -19.82
CA THR A 95 18.15 15.80 -19.14
C THR A 95 19.60 15.49 -18.77
N VAL A 96 20.50 16.45 -19.04
CA VAL A 96 21.89 16.39 -18.62
C VAL A 96 21.99 16.74 -17.14
N LEU A 97 22.56 15.84 -16.35
CA LEU A 97 22.86 16.00 -14.93
C LEU A 97 24.34 16.24 -14.73
N ILE A 98 24.69 17.01 -13.70
CA ILE A 98 26.07 17.16 -13.22
C ILE A 98 26.23 16.29 -11.98
N ILE A 99 27.14 15.31 -12.04
CA ILE A 99 27.45 14.49 -10.88
C ILE A 99 28.26 15.31 -9.88
N LEU A 100 27.79 15.41 -8.63
CA LEU A 100 28.43 16.23 -7.59
C LEU A 100 29.39 15.43 -6.69
N ALA A 101 29.30 14.11 -6.68
CA ALA A 101 30.06 13.24 -5.79
C ALA A 101 30.53 11.95 -6.49
N GLY A 102 31.56 11.31 -5.94
CA GLY A 102 32.15 10.08 -6.50
C GLY A 102 33.20 10.35 -7.59
N ARG A 103 33.69 9.27 -8.22
CA ARG A 103 34.78 9.32 -9.19
C ARG A 103 34.48 10.16 -10.44
N PHE A 104 33.21 10.31 -10.80
CA PHE A 104 32.76 11.08 -11.97
C PHE A 104 32.25 12.48 -11.63
N LYS A 105 32.70 13.05 -10.50
CA LYS A 105 32.34 14.41 -10.09
C LYS A 105 32.68 15.44 -11.19
N GLY A 106 31.76 16.37 -11.43
CA GLY A 106 31.88 17.42 -12.45
C GLY A 106 31.52 16.98 -13.87
N LYS A 107 31.36 15.67 -14.12
CA LYS A 107 30.96 15.18 -15.45
C LYS A 107 29.49 15.45 -15.72
N ARG A 108 29.21 15.80 -16.98
CA ARG A 108 27.86 15.94 -17.54
C ARG A 108 27.42 14.58 -18.07
N VAL A 109 26.27 14.09 -17.62
CA VAL A 109 25.80 12.71 -17.86
C VAL A 109 24.30 12.77 -18.16
N VAL A 110 23.79 11.96 -19.09
CA VAL A 110 22.38 11.99 -19.55
C VAL A 110 21.51 11.04 -18.73
N PHE A 111 20.42 11.56 -18.15
CA PHE A 111 19.46 10.76 -17.39
C PHE A 111 18.57 9.89 -18.29
N LEU A 112 18.41 8.62 -17.96
CA LEU A 112 17.54 7.70 -18.72
C LEU A 112 16.21 7.45 -18.03
N LYS A 113 16.25 6.85 -16.83
CA LYS A 113 15.05 6.52 -16.04
C LYS A 113 15.39 6.35 -14.56
N GLN A 114 14.36 6.36 -13.73
CA GLN A 114 14.48 5.99 -12.33
C GLN A 114 14.35 4.46 -12.19
N LEU A 115 15.22 3.85 -11.39
CA LEU A 115 15.15 2.43 -11.04
C LEU A 115 14.09 2.18 -9.95
N SER A 116 13.67 0.91 -9.78
CA SER A 116 12.73 0.50 -8.73
C SER A 116 13.26 0.80 -7.31
N SER A 117 14.58 0.87 -7.14
CA SER A 117 15.24 1.30 -5.90
C SER A 117 15.13 2.80 -5.61
N GLY A 118 14.74 3.62 -6.60
CA GLY A 118 14.68 5.07 -6.51
C GLY A 118 15.95 5.78 -7.02
N LEU A 119 17.02 5.04 -7.35
CA LEU A 119 18.24 5.60 -7.93
C LEU A 119 18.06 5.98 -9.40
N LEU A 120 18.89 6.89 -9.89
CA LEU A 120 18.87 7.35 -11.28
C LEU A 120 19.77 6.46 -12.14
N LEU A 121 19.24 5.94 -13.24
CA LEU A 121 20.05 5.35 -14.31
C LEU A 121 20.53 6.47 -15.24
N VAL A 122 21.84 6.54 -15.47
CA VAL A 122 22.49 7.63 -16.18
C VAL A 122 23.52 7.05 -17.15
N THR A 123 23.73 7.70 -18.30
CA THR A 123 24.72 7.32 -19.33
C THR A 123 25.61 8.52 -19.65
N GLY A 124 26.92 8.32 -19.68
CA GLY A 124 27.93 9.38 -19.74
C GLY A 124 28.56 9.57 -21.10
#